data_AF-A0A1J3GHZ4-F1
#
_entry.id   AF-A0A1J3GHZ4-F1
#
_cell.length_a   1.000
_cell.length_b   1.000
_cell.length_c   1.000
_cell.angle_alpha   90.00
_cell.angle_beta   90.00
_cell.angle_gamma   90.00
#
_symmetry.space_group_name_H-M   'P 1'
#
loop_
_entity.id
_entity.type
_entity.pdbx_description
1 polymer ?
#
loop_
_entity_poly.entity_id
_entity_poly.type
_entity_poly.pdbx_seq_one_letter_code
_entity_poly.pdbx_strand_id
1 'polypeptide(L)'
;MSNHLQGSLTTYPKPVLTDEKMVSLQAESIVNTVAFPMVLKAALELGVIDTIAAACKDVWLSPSEIALSLPTKPTNPDAPVLLDRVLRLLVSHSILK
;
A
#
# COMPACT_ATOMS: atom_id res chain seq x y z
N MET A 1 12.29 -63.50 -17.96
CA MET A 1 12.72 -63.13 -16.59
C MET A 1 13.24 -61.71 -16.63
N SER A 2 12.63 -60.85 -15.81
CA SER A 2 13.22 -59.65 -15.21
C SER A 2 13.58 -58.44 -16.09
N ASN A 3 12.55 -57.60 -16.29
CA ASN A 3 12.51 -56.14 -16.14
C ASN A 3 13.84 -55.37 -15.98
N HIS A 4 14.03 -54.35 -16.81
CA HIS A 4 14.62 -53.08 -16.34
C HIS A 4 13.81 -51.92 -16.91
N LEU A 5 13.01 -51.31 -16.03
CA LEU A 5 12.09 -50.21 -16.33
C LEU A 5 12.88 -48.91 -16.50
N GLN A 6 12.95 -48.39 -17.72
CA GLN A 6 13.34 -47.00 -17.97
C GLN A 6 12.13 -46.12 -17.59
N GLY A 7 12.00 -45.83 -16.30
CA GLY A 7 10.90 -45.06 -15.73
C GLY A 7 11.18 -43.56 -15.69
N SER A 8 10.32 -42.82 -16.39
CA SER A 8 9.89 -41.45 -16.12
C SER A 8 10.89 -40.30 -16.33
N LEU A 9 10.62 -39.56 -17.41
CA LEU A 9 10.77 -38.10 -17.47
C LEU A 9 10.28 -37.51 -16.14
N THR A 10 11.18 -36.92 -15.35
CA THR A 10 10.78 -36.01 -14.29
C THR A 10 10.45 -34.65 -14.92
N THR A 11 9.40 -34.63 -15.74
CA THR A 11 8.61 -33.42 -15.91
C THR A 11 7.91 -33.21 -14.57
N TYR A 12 8.61 -32.62 -13.61
CA TYR A 12 7.94 -31.97 -12.50
C TYR A 12 7.08 -30.87 -13.12
N PRO A 13 5.73 -30.92 -13.00
CA PRO A 13 4.97 -29.74 -13.28
C PRO A 13 5.46 -28.70 -12.26
N LYS A 14 6.03 -27.58 -12.74
CA LYS A 14 6.17 -26.39 -11.90
C LYS A 14 4.81 -26.21 -11.22
N PRO A 15 4.76 -26.19 -9.88
CA PRO A 15 3.48 -26.19 -9.19
C PRO A 15 2.70 -24.95 -9.64
N VAL A 16 1.39 -25.12 -9.75
CA VAL A 16 0.32 -24.13 -9.99
C VAL A 16 0.26 -23.07 -8.85
N LEU A 17 1.39 -22.82 -8.18
CA LEU A 17 1.58 -22.00 -7.00
C LEU A 17 1.58 -20.50 -7.30
N THR A 18 1.83 -20.12 -8.55
CA THR A 18 1.85 -18.72 -8.98
C THR A 18 0.43 -18.18 -9.19
N ASP A 19 -0.46 -18.97 -9.81
CA ASP A 19 -1.83 -18.54 -10.09
C ASP A 19 -2.69 -18.45 -8.82
N GLU A 20 -2.61 -19.43 -7.92
CA GLU A 20 -3.40 -19.42 -6.67
C GLU A 20 -3.00 -18.27 -5.73
N LYS A 21 -1.71 -17.94 -5.64
CA LYS A 21 -1.21 -16.80 -4.88
C LYS A 21 -1.62 -15.48 -5.53
N MET A 22 -1.55 -15.38 -6.85
CA MET A 22 -2.00 -14.18 -7.57
C MET A 22 -3.50 -13.94 -7.38
N VAL A 23 -4.32 -14.98 -7.48
CA VAL A 23 -5.77 -14.91 -7.23
C VAL A 23 -6.05 -14.51 -5.78
N SER A 24 -5.31 -15.07 -4.81
CA SER A 24 -5.46 -14.71 -3.40
C SER A 24 -5.11 -13.23 -3.13
N LEU A 25 -4.02 -12.72 -3.73
CA LEU A 25 -3.64 -11.30 -3.64
C LEU A 25 -4.66 -10.38 -4.33
N GLN A 26 -5.24 -10.81 -5.45
CA GLN A 26 -6.32 -10.08 -6.10
C GLN A 26 -7.57 -10.01 -5.21
N ALA A 27 -7.95 -11.13 -4.57
CA ALA A 27 -9.07 -11.13 -3.63
C ALA A 27 -8.82 -10.18 -2.45
N GLU A 28 -7.60 -10.15 -1.90
CA GLU A 28 -7.22 -9.22 -0.83
C GLU A 28 -7.31 -7.76 -1.28
N SER A 29 -6.82 -7.43 -2.48
CA SER A 29 -6.96 -6.09 -3.06
C SER A 29 -8.41 -5.69 -3.31
N ILE A 30 -9.29 -6.64 -3.69
CA ILE A 30 -10.72 -6.39 -3.87
C ILE A 30 -11.38 -6.09 -2.53
N VAL A 31 -11.09 -6.88 -1.49
CA VAL A 31 -11.60 -6.63 -0.13
C VAL A 31 -11.16 -5.26 0.36
N ASN A 32 -9.93 -4.84 0.05
CA ASN A 32 -9.40 -3.54 0.48
C ASN A 32 -9.67 -2.40 -0.52
N THR A 33 -10.47 -2.62 -1.58
CA THR A 33 -10.71 -1.63 -2.65
C THR A 33 -11.29 -0.33 -2.12
N VAL A 34 -12.12 -0.39 -1.08
CA VAL A 34 -12.74 0.80 -0.48
C VAL A 34 -11.78 1.62 0.38
N ALA A 35 -10.67 1.04 0.84
CA ALA A 35 -9.74 1.73 1.73
C ALA A 35 -9.04 2.89 1.03
N PHE A 36 -8.56 2.67 -0.21
CA PHE A 36 -7.89 3.72 -0.99
C PHE A 36 -8.76 4.96 -1.23
N PRO A 37 -9.96 4.88 -1.85
CA PRO A 37 -10.78 6.05 -2.12
C PRO A 37 -11.21 6.76 -0.83
N MET A 38 -11.47 6.02 0.25
CA MET A 38 -11.82 6.62 1.54
C MET A 38 -10.65 7.38 2.16
N VAL A 39 -9.44 6.83 2.11
CA VAL A 39 -8.23 7.49 2.63
C VAL A 39 -7.83 8.69 1.78
N LEU A 40 -7.94 8.59 0.44
CA LEU A 40 -7.69 9.71 -0.45
C LEU A 40 -8.69 10.85 -0.17
N LYS A 41 -9.97 10.53 0.00
CA LYS A 41 -10.99 11.51 0.38
C LYS A 41 -10.62 12.20 1.70
N ALA A 42 -10.28 11.44 2.73
CA ALA A 42 -9.89 12.01 4.03
C ALA A 42 -8.63 12.89 3.93
N ALA A 43 -7.64 12.49 3.14
CA ALA A 43 -6.43 13.28 2.93
C ALA A 43 -6.71 14.62 2.22
N LEU A 44 -7.67 14.65 1.30
CA LEU A 44 -8.16 15.87 0.66
C LEU A 44 -8.94 16.75 1.64
N GLU A 45 -9.86 16.17 2.42
CA GLU A 45 -10.68 16.92 3.39
C GLU A 45 -9.84 17.53 4.51
N LEU A 46 -8.78 16.86 4.94
CA LEU A 46 -7.83 17.36 5.94
C LEU A 46 -6.83 18.38 5.35
N GLY A 47 -6.78 18.55 4.02
CA GLY A 47 -5.82 19.44 3.36
C GLY A 47 -4.39 18.91 3.34
N VAL A 48 -4.18 17.60 3.51
CA VAL A 48 -2.83 16.99 3.54
C VAL A 48 -2.10 17.22 2.22
N ILE A 49 -2.80 17.02 1.11
CA ILE A 49 -2.23 17.17 -0.23
C ILE A 49 -1.81 18.63 -0.49
N ASP A 50 -2.64 19.59 -0.10
CA ASP A 50 -2.35 21.02 -0.24
C ASP A 50 -1.16 21.43 0.64
N THR A 51 -1.08 20.88 1.84
CA THR A 51 0.03 21.13 2.78
C THR A 51 1.36 20.64 2.22
N ILE A 52 1.37 19.45 1.60
CA ILE A 52 2.56 18.92 0.92
C ILE A 52 2.88 19.71 -0.35
N ALA A 53 1.87 20.12 -1.12
CA ALA A 53 2.05 20.91 -2.33
C ALA A 53 2.55 22.34 -2.06
N ALA A 54 2.20 22.91 -0.91
CA ALA A 54 2.69 24.21 -0.44
C ALA A 54 4.14 24.14 0.07
N ALA A 55 4.65 22.95 0.40
CA ALA A 55 6.04 22.77 0.75
C ALA A 55 6.94 22.99 -0.48
N CYS A 56 8.16 23.47 -0.25
CA CYS A 56 9.10 23.68 -1.34
C CYS A 56 9.37 22.35 -2.05
N LYS A 57 9.47 22.39 -3.38
CA LYS A 57 9.86 21.23 -4.19
C LYS A 57 11.17 20.66 -3.62
N ASP A 58 11.19 19.34 -3.43
CA ASP A 58 12.33 18.58 -2.90
C ASP A 58 12.55 18.64 -1.37
N VAL A 59 11.57 19.16 -0.61
CA VAL A 59 11.57 19.03 0.86
C VAL A 59 10.89 17.72 1.27
N TRP A 60 11.62 16.92 2.06
CA TRP A 60 11.05 15.78 2.76
C TRP A 60 10.41 16.26 4.06
N LEU A 61 9.13 15.97 4.23
CA LEU A 61 8.39 16.30 5.45
C LEU A 61 8.12 15.04 6.25
N SER A 62 8.34 15.14 7.56
CA SER A 62 7.88 14.12 8.49
C SER A 62 6.35 14.20 8.71
N PRO A 63 5.68 13.09 9.06
CA PRO A 63 4.26 13.10 9.38
C PRO A 63 3.89 14.10 10.48
N SER A 64 4.78 14.31 11.46
CA SER A 64 4.58 15.30 12.53
C SER A 64 4.59 16.73 12.01
N GLU A 65 5.50 17.06 11.08
CA GLU A 65 5.55 18.38 10.45
C GLU A 65 4.31 18.63 9.62
N ILE A 66 3.87 17.65 8.82
CA ILE A 66 2.63 17.75 8.04
C ILE A 66 1.44 17.97 8.98
N ALA A 67 1.34 17.19 10.06
CA ALA A 67 0.26 17.31 11.05
C ALA A 67 0.21 18.70 11.72
N LEU A 68 1.37 19.32 11.96
CA LEU A 68 1.47 20.67 12.51
C LEU A 68 1.13 21.77 11.50
N SER A 69 1.38 21.50 10.22
CA SER A 69 1.08 22.41 9.11
C SER A 69 -0.36 22.31 8.59
N LEU A 70 -1.15 21.34 9.08
CA LEU A 70 -2.57 21.22 8.70
C LEU A 70 -3.38 22.45 9.15
N PRO A 71 -4.45 22.83 8.41
CA PRO A 71 -5.33 23.95 8.78
C PRO A 71 -5.97 23.76 10.16
N THR A 72 -6.30 22.52 10.52
CA THR A 72 -6.85 22.15 11.83
C THR A 72 -5.76 21.48 12.66
N LYS A 73 -5.32 22.13 13.74
CA LYS A 73 -4.33 21.55 14.64
C LYS A 73 -4.92 20.31 15.32
N PRO A 74 -4.30 19.13 15.18
CA PRO A 74 -4.80 17.93 15.80
C PRO A 74 -4.69 18.01 17.32
N THR A 75 -5.80 17.78 18.02
CA THR A 75 -5.84 17.65 19.48
C THR A 75 -5.37 16.27 19.94
N ASN A 76 -5.39 15.28 19.04
CA ASN A 76 -5.01 13.91 19.33
C ASN A 76 -3.47 13.74 19.29
N PRO A 77 -2.82 13.29 20.38
CA PRO A 77 -1.37 13.04 20.40
C PRO A 77 -0.93 11.97 19.38
N ASP A 78 -1.81 11.03 19.01
CA ASP A 78 -1.51 9.98 18.04
C ASP A 78 -1.74 10.42 16.58
N ALA A 79 -2.18 11.66 16.34
CA ALA A 79 -2.48 12.16 15.00
C ALA A 79 -1.31 12.01 14.00
N PRO A 80 -0.03 12.29 14.36
CA PRO A 80 1.09 12.07 13.45
C PRO A 80 1.24 10.60 13.01
N VAL A 81 0.97 9.65 13.91
CA VAL A 81 1.05 8.21 13.63
C VAL A 81 -0.10 7.77 12.71
N LEU A 82 -1.30 8.30 12.94
CA LEU A 82 -2.44 8.04 12.05
C LEU A 82 -2.23 8.64 10.67
N LEU A 83 -1.66 9.85 10.61
CA LEU A 83 -1.30 10.50 9.37
C LEU A 83 -0.22 9.72 8.60
N ASP A 84 0.80 9.20 9.28
CA ASP A 84 1.80 8.31 8.66
C ASP A 84 1.16 7.10 7.95
N ARG A 85 0.14 6.48 8.57
CA ARG A 85 -0.59 5.36 7.95
C ARG A 85 -1.35 5.79 6.69
N VAL A 86 -1.95 6.97 6.71
CA VAL A 86 -2.61 7.58 5.54
C VAL A 86 -1.59 7.82 4.43
N LEU A 87 -0.48 8.50 4.73
CA LEU A 87 0.58 8.80 3.78
C LEU A 87 1.16 7.53 3.16
N ARG A 88 1.43 6.50 3.95
CA ARG A 88 1.92 5.21 3.46
C ARG A 88 0.97 4.54 2.47
N LEU A 89 -0.34 4.61 2.69
CA LEU A 89 -1.31 4.06 1.73
C LEU A 89 -1.33 4.88 0.44
N LEU A 90 -1.16 6.21 0.51
CA LEU A 90 -1.08 7.06 -0.68
C LEU A 90 0.21 6.81 -1.47
N VAL A 91 1.34 6.60 -0.79
CA VAL A 91 2.61 6.21 -1.41
C VAL A 91 2.49 4.84 -2.07
N SER A 92 1.83 3.86 -1.44
CA SER A 92 1.63 2.53 -2.05
C SER A 92 0.81 2.57 -3.35
N HIS A 93 0.00 3.60 -3.53
CA HIS A 93 -0.76 3.87 -4.76
C HIS A 93 -0.10 4.92 -5.66
N SER A 94 1.17 5.26 -5.43
CA SER A 94 1.96 6.22 -6.22
C SER A 94 1.40 7.64 -6.31
N ILE A 95 0.56 8.05 -5.35
CA ILE A 95 0.03 9.42 -5.27
C ILE A 95 1.08 10.38 -4.72
N LEU A 96 1.88 9.90 -3.77
CA LEU A 96 2.98 10.62 -3.13
C LEU A 96 4.31 9.89 -3.42
N LYS A 97 5.43 10.60 -3.28
CA LYS A 97 6.78 10.05 -3.40
C LYS A 97 7.50 10.08 -2.05
#